data_AF-A0A7Y0ETS8-F1
#
_entry.id   AF-A0A7Y0ETS8-F1
#
_cell.length_a   1.000
_cell.length_b   1.000
_cell.length_c   1.000
_cell.angle_alpha   90.00
_cell.angle_beta   90.00
_cell.angle_gamma   90.00
#
_symmetry.space_group_name_H-M   'P 1'
#
loop_
_entity.id
_entity.type
_entity.pdbx_description
1 polymer ?
#
loop_
_entity_poly.entity_id
_entity_poly.type
_entity_poly.pdbx_seq_one_letter_code
_entity_poly.pdbx_strand_id
1 'polypeptide(L)' 'MADRKLDVTPQEPDEEIGDDTPTQPEEPAQAPDPQPEEPAPFPPAGHRSERFDAIRPDGTRVTVTRDIDTGEQRVTEA' A
#
# COMPACT_ATOMS: atom_id res chain seq x y z
N MET A 1 23.61 -31.98 -44.38
CA MET A 1 23.12 -30.58 -44.37
C MET A 1 24.18 -29.80 -43.61
N ALA A 2 24.82 -28.80 -44.24
CA ALA A 2 26.00 -28.15 -43.70
C ALA A 2 25.63 -26.99 -42.75
N ASP A 3 26.13 -27.03 -41.51
CA ASP A 3 26.03 -25.93 -40.55
C ASP A 3 26.97 -24.79 -40.93
N ARG A 4 26.45 -23.84 -41.72
CA ARG A 4 27.19 -22.64 -42.13
C ARG A 4 27.23 -21.67 -40.94
N LYS A 5 28.33 -21.69 -40.18
CA LYS A 5 28.59 -20.72 -39.11
C LYS A 5 28.70 -19.32 -39.72
N LEU A 6 27.80 -18.41 -39.33
CA LEU A 6 27.83 -17.01 -39.73
C LEU A 6 28.87 -16.32 -38.84
N ASP A 7 30.03 -15.99 -39.40
CA ASP A 7 31.06 -15.21 -38.72
C ASP A 7 30.60 -13.74 -38.77
N VAL A 8 30.14 -13.22 -37.63
CA VAL A 8 29.70 -11.82 -37.49
C VAL A 8 30.76 -11.12 -36.65
N THR A 9 31.66 -10.40 -37.31
CA THR A 9 32.58 -9.48 -36.65
C THR A 9 31.77 -8.32 -36.08
N PRO A 10 31.78 -8.07 -34.75
CA PRO A 10 31.12 -6.89 -34.20
C PRO A 10 31.81 -5.63 -34.72
N GLN A 11 31.05 -4.70 -35.28
CA GLN A 11 31.55 -3.35 -35.58
C GLN A 11 31.42 -2.48 -34.33
N GLU A 12 32.46 -1.70 -34.03
CA GLU A 12 32.39 -0.68 -32.98
C GLU A 12 31.41 0.42 -33.42
N PRO A 13 30.54 0.93 -32.51
CA PRO A 13 29.63 2.02 -32.85
C PRO A 13 30.41 3.35 -32.93
N ASP A 14 30.18 4.13 -33.99
CA ASP A 14 30.62 5.53 -34.08
C ASP A 14 29.91 6.36 -32.99
N GLU A 15 30.67 6.92 -32.06
CA GLU A 15 30.21 7.92 -31.10
C GLU A 15 30.18 9.31 -31.77
N GLU A 16 29.00 9.71 -32.26
CA GLU A 16 28.64 11.12 -32.36
C GLU A 16 27.32 11.35 -31.60
N ILE A 17 27.43 11.49 -30.28
CA ILE A 17 26.34 11.96 -29.43
C ILE A 17 26.48 13.48 -29.38
N GLY A 18 25.77 14.15 -30.28
CA GLY A 18 25.50 15.58 -30.15
C GLY A 18 24.87 15.86 -28.80
N ASP A 19 25.50 16.76 -28.04
CA ASP A 19 25.06 17.25 -26.74
C ASP A 19 23.73 18.02 -26.91
N ASP A 20 22.62 17.28 -26.96
CA ASP A 20 21.27 17.82 -26.82
C ASP A 20 20.71 17.22 -25.54
N THR A 21 21.06 17.83 -24.43
CA THR A 21 20.49 17.49 -23.13
C THR A 21 18.99 17.77 -23.20
N PRO A 22 18.11 16.76 -23.15
CA PRO A 22 16.67 17.03 -23.12
C PRO A 22 16.39 17.80 -21.83
N THR A 23 15.92 19.04 -21.96
CA THR A 23 15.44 19.83 -20.83
C THR A 23 14.25 19.07 -20.24
N GLN A 24 14.48 18.37 -19.14
CA GLN A 24 13.43 17.60 -18.46
C GLN A 24 12.36 18.59 -17.98
N PRO A 25 11.07 18.40 -18.29
CA PRO A 25 10.02 19.20 -17.69
C PRO A 25 10.09 18.99 -16.17
N GLU A 26 10.11 20.08 -15.39
CA GLU A 26 10.03 20.00 -13.94
C GLU A 26 8.83 19.13 -13.56
N GLU A 27 9.08 18.03 -12.83
CA GLU A 27 8.01 17.20 -12.26
C GLU A 27 7.10 18.10 -11.40
N PRO A 28 5.76 18.02 -11.57
CA PRO A 28 4.86 18.76 -10.69
C PRO A 28 5.15 18.37 -9.25
N ALA A 29 5.32 19.35 -8.38
CA ALA A 29 5.51 19.13 -6.95
C ALA A 29 4.48 18.11 -6.46
N GLN A 30 4.96 16.98 -5.96
CA GLN A 30 4.13 15.90 -5.44
C GLN A 30 3.23 16.51 -4.35
N ALA A 31 1.92 16.47 -4.56
CA ALA A 31 0.98 16.85 -3.52
C ALA A 31 1.30 16.00 -2.28
N PRO A 32 1.27 16.58 -1.07
CA PRO A 32 1.54 15.80 0.14
C PRO A 32 0.60 14.60 0.17
N ASP A 33 1.15 13.42 0.49
CA ASP A 33 0.35 12.22 0.70
C ASP A 33 -0.83 12.55 1.62
N PRO A 34 -2.07 12.14 1.27
CA PRO A 34 -3.19 12.32 2.17
C PRO A 34 -2.85 11.60 3.49
N GLN A 35 -2.83 12.35 4.60
CA GLN A 35 -2.65 11.73 5.91
C GLN A 35 -3.76 10.69 6.13
N PRO A 36 -3.44 9.54 6.76
CA PRO A 36 -4.47 8.58 7.15
C PRO A 36 -5.52 9.28 8.02
N GLU A 37 -6.79 9.20 7.61
CA GLU A 37 -7.90 9.67 8.42
C GLU A 37 -8.00 8.83 9.71
N GLU A 38 -8.19 9.50 10.85
CA GLU A 38 -8.43 8.81 12.11
C GLU A 38 -9.76 8.04 12.02
N PRO A 39 -9.81 6.76 12.44
CA PRO A 39 -11.04 6.00 12.36
C PRO A 39 -12.13 6.62 13.24
N ALA A 40 -13.34 6.74 12.69
CA ALA A 40 -14.49 7.19 13.44
C ALA A 40 -14.71 6.35 14.72
N PRO A 41 -15.24 6.96 15.80
CA PRO A 41 -15.54 6.23 17.03
C PRO A 41 -16.56 5.12 16.76
N PHE A 42 -16.36 3.98 17.42
CA PHE A 42 -17.28 2.85 17.34
C PHE A 42 -17.70 2.39 18.75
N PRO A 43 -19.01 2.28 19.03
CA PRO A 43 -20.12 2.65 18.14
C PRO A 43 -20.28 4.17 18.02
N PRO A 44 -21.12 4.66 17.08
CA PRO A 44 -21.42 6.09 16.96
C PRO A 44 -21.96 6.69 18.27
N ALA A 45 -21.74 7.99 18.46
CA ALA A 45 -22.19 8.68 19.65
C ALA A 45 -23.72 8.58 19.81
N GLY A 46 -24.18 8.27 21.03
CA GLY A 46 -25.60 8.10 21.35
C GLY A 46 -26.12 6.68 21.19
N HIS A 47 -25.34 5.78 20.57
CA HIS A 47 -25.69 4.37 20.51
C HIS A 47 -25.45 3.68 21.85
N ARG A 48 -26.31 2.72 22.18
CA ARG A 48 -26.10 1.82 23.32
C ARG A 48 -25.10 0.75 22.95
N SER A 49 -24.21 0.44 23.88
CA SER A 49 -23.13 -0.51 23.63
C SER A 49 -22.91 -1.47 24.79
N GLU A 50 -22.42 -2.65 24.46
CA GLU A 50 -21.93 -3.65 25.41
C GLU A 50 -20.46 -3.92 25.12
N ARG A 51 -19.66 -4.05 26.18
CA ARG A 51 -18.23 -4.33 26.09
C ARG A 51 -17.86 -5.48 27.01
N PHE A 52 -17.13 -6.45 26.49
CA PHE A 52 -16.60 -7.56 27.27
C PHE A 52 -15.21 -7.96 26.79
N ASP A 53 -14.41 -8.47 27.72
CA ASP A 53 -13.10 -9.02 27.43
C ASP A 53 -13.20 -10.52 27.16
N ALA A 54 -12.41 -11.00 26.22
CA ALA A 54 -12.28 -12.41 25.90
C ALA A 54 -10.81 -12.78 25.66
N ILE A 55 -10.51 -14.07 25.84
CA ILE A 55 -9.22 -14.65 25.48
C ILE A 55 -9.44 -15.54 24.27
N ARG A 56 -8.73 -15.26 23.17
CA ARG A 56 -8.72 -16.11 21.97
C ARG A 56 -8.00 -17.44 22.27
N PRO A 57 -8.22 -18.49 21.46
CA PRO A 57 -7.57 -19.79 21.67
C PRO A 57 -6.03 -19.76 21.68
N ASP A 58 -5.43 -18.77 21.02
CA ASP A 58 -3.99 -18.51 20.97
C ASP A 58 -3.46 -17.81 22.24
N GLY A 59 -4.34 -17.46 23.19
CA GLY A 59 -4.01 -16.72 24.41
C GLY A 59 -4.11 -15.20 24.28
N THR A 60 -4.40 -14.66 23.10
CA THR A 60 -4.51 -13.21 22.88
C THR A 60 -5.73 -12.64 23.60
N ARG A 61 -5.54 -11.60 24.42
CA ARG A 61 -6.65 -10.87 25.03
C ARG A 61 -7.23 -9.89 24.01
N VAL A 62 -8.55 -9.94 23.87
CA VAL A 62 -9.29 -9.04 23.01
C VAL A 62 -10.43 -8.40 23.78
N THR A 63 -10.75 -7.18 23.38
CA THR A 63 -11.94 -6.48 23.80
C THR A 63 -12.96 -6.55 22.67
N VAL A 64 -14.16 -7.03 22.97
CA VAL A 64 -15.28 -7.02 22.03
C VAL A 64 -16.20 -5.88 22.42
N THR A 65 -16.46 -4.98 21.47
CA THR A 65 -17.47 -3.92 21.59
C THR A 65 -18.62 -4.25 20.64
N ARG A 66 -19.84 -4.35 21.17
CA ARG A 66 -21.07 -4.56 20.41
C ARG A 66 -21.93 -3.31 20.44
N ASP A 67 -22.35 -2.85 19.27
CA ASP A 67 -23.42 -1.90 19.11
C ASP A 67 -24.76 -2.62 19.29
N ILE A 68 -25.54 -2.20 20.28
CA ILE A 68 -26.83 -2.83 20.62
C ILE A 68 -27.92 -2.37 19.64
N ASP A 69 -27.80 -1.16 19.11
CA ASP A 69 -28.82 -0.54 18.28
C ASP A 69 -28.71 -1.01 16.82
N THR A 70 -27.49 -1.25 16.32
CA THR A 70 -27.26 -1.81 14.96
C THR A 70 -26.97 -3.30 14.94
N GLY A 71 -26.49 -3.87 16.06
CA GLY A 71 -26.01 -5.24 16.14
C GLY A 71 -24.58 -5.46 15.66
N GLU A 72 -23.90 -4.42 15.16
CA GLU A 72 -22.51 -4.50 14.70
C GLU A 72 -21.54 -4.78 15.85
N GLN A 73 -20.40 -5.42 15.53
CA GLN A 73 -19.37 -5.76 16.50
C GLN A 73 -17.99 -5.38 15.98
N ARG A 74 -17.15 -4.86 16.89
CA ARG A 74 -15.74 -4.63 16.64
C ARG A 74 -14.91 -5.32 17.72
N VAL A 75 -13.88 -6.03 17.28
CA VAL A 75 -12.92 -6.69 18.14
C VAL A 75 -11.61 -5.93 18.06
N THR A 76 -11.07 -5.52 19.20
CA THR A 76 -9.76 -4.85 19.31
C THR A 76 -8.85 -5.66 20.20
N GLU A 77 -7.60 -5.85 19.78
CA GLU A 77 -6.57 -6.47 20.61
C GLU A 77 -6.19 -5.50 21.73
N ALA A 78 -5.95 -6.04 22.92
CA ALA A 78 -5.59 -5.28 24.12
C ALA A 78 -4.07 -5.09 24.24
#